data_AF-A0A5C1AIY1-F1
#
_entry.id   AF-A0A5C1AIY1-F1
#
_cell.length_a   1.000
_cell.length_b   1.000
_cell.length_c   1.000
_cell.angle_alpha   90.00
_cell.angle_beta   90.00
_cell.angle_gamma   90.00
#
_symmetry.space_group_name_H-M   'P 1'
#
loop_
_entity.id
_entity.type
_entity.pdbx_description
1 polymer ?
#
loop_
_entity_poly.entity_id
_entity_poly.type
_entity_poly.pdbx_seq_one_letter_code
_entity_poly.pdbx_strand_id
1 'polypeptide(L)'
;MTAADLLTTLVAHGCAPSVDGHELVLAAPPPTGLEVAVSLLQCPLRGLLTGKKVYAVDKDARPLGDGGVIDPRELLPANVHMVVVESGGEWDRISPFARETLPHLFAPAEAKPAKKPSHFKTERAR
;
A
#
# COMPACT_ATOMS: atom_id res chain seq x y z
N MET A 1 9.08 1.31 -5.77
CA MET A 1 9.64 1.72 -4.46
C MET A 1 8.60 1.36 -3.42
N THR A 2 9.02 0.63 -2.39
CA THR A 2 8.18 0.18 -1.27
C THR A 2 8.37 1.10 -0.07
N ALA A 3 7.61 0.90 1.01
CA ALA A 3 7.85 1.68 2.22
C ALA A 3 9.20 1.34 2.88
N ALA A 4 9.68 0.10 2.72
CA ALA A 4 11.00 -0.32 3.18
C ALA A 4 12.13 0.34 2.38
N ASP A 5 11.97 0.45 1.05
CA ASP A 5 12.91 1.17 0.19
C ASP A 5 12.95 2.65 0.56
N LEU A 6 11.78 3.26 0.78
CA LEU A 6 11.66 4.65 1.18
C LEU A 6 12.30 4.90 2.54
N LEU A 7 12.04 4.05 3.53
CA LEU A 7 12.69 4.12 4.85
C LEU A 7 14.22 4.09 4.72
N THR A 8 14.75 3.15 3.94
CA THR A 8 16.20 3.03 3.70
C THR A 8 16.76 4.29 3.05
N THR A 9 16.05 4.83 2.06
CA THR A 9 16.44 6.05 1.34
C THR A 9 16.45 7.27 2.26
N LEU A 10 15.39 7.45 3.06
CA LEU A 10 15.27 8.55 4.01
C LEU A 10 16.40 8.53 5.05
N VAL A 11 16.71 7.36 5.61
CA VAL A 11 17.83 7.18 6.56
C VAL A 11 19.17 7.50 5.90
N ALA A 12 19.40 7.05 4.66
CA ALA A 12 20.62 7.34 3.91
C ALA A 12 20.83 8.84 3.65
N HIS A 13 19.75 9.61 3.55
CA HIS A 13 19.76 11.07 3.42
C HIS A 13 19.76 11.82 4.76
N GLY A 14 19.92 11.13 5.89
CA GLY A 14 19.89 11.75 7.22
C GLY A 14 18.50 12.19 7.69
N CYS A 15 17.45 11.81 6.97
CA CYS A 15 16.06 12.06 7.31
C CYS A 15 15.51 10.81 8.01
N ALA A 16 15.93 10.52 9.25
CA ALA A 16 15.44 9.34 9.95
C ALA A 16 13.97 9.52 10.38
N PRO A 17 13.02 8.69 9.91
CA PRO A 17 11.64 8.73 10.36
C PRO A 17 11.49 7.99 11.70
N SER A 18 10.60 8.49 12.55
CA SER A 18 10.14 7.88 13.79
C SER A 18 8.62 7.99 13.91
N VAL A 19 8.05 7.32 14.92
CA VAL A 19 6.62 7.42 15.23
C VAL A 19 6.45 8.03 16.60
N ASP A 20 5.71 9.13 16.67
CA ASP A 20 5.29 9.76 17.93
C ASP A 20 3.77 9.62 18.07
N GLY A 21 3.33 8.78 19.00
CA GLY A 21 1.93 8.38 19.14
C GLY A 21 1.38 7.73 17.86
N HIS A 22 0.58 8.49 17.11
CA HIS A 22 -0.01 8.06 15.85
C HIS A 22 0.58 8.77 14.62
N GLU A 23 1.53 9.68 14.80
CA GLU A 23 2.07 10.49 13.70
C GLU A 23 3.45 10.02 13.27
N LEU A 24 3.74 10.15 11.97
CA LEU A 24 5.07 9.95 11.43
C LEU A 24 5.86 11.25 11.59
N VAL A 25 6.96 11.20 12.34
CA VAL A 25 7.84 12.35 12.56
C VAL A 25 9.13 12.15 11.79
N LEU A 26 9.60 13.18 11.10
CA LEU A 26 10.87 13.16 10.40
C LEU A 26 11.88 14.04 11.14
N ALA A 27 13.09 13.54 11.35
CA ALA A 27 14.16 14.32 11.99
C ALA A 27 14.60 15.55 11.17
N ALA A 28 14.37 15.53 9.85
CA ALA A 28 14.64 16.60 8.91
C ALA A 28 13.60 16.58 7.78
N PRO A 29 13.42 17.67 7.02
CA PRO A 29 12.58 17.64 5.82
C PRO A 29 13.04 16.54 4.84
N PRO A 30 12.11 15.81 4.19
CA PRO A 30 12.51 14.82 3.21
C PRO A 30 13.11 15.52 1.97
N PRO A 31 14.06 14.88 1.27
CA PRO A 31 14.60 15.39 0.02
C PRO A 31 13.53 15.66 -1.03
N THR A 32 13.78 16.64 -1.90
CA THR A 32 12.88 17.01 -2.99
C THR A 32 12.55 15.82 -3.89
N GLY A 33 11.26 15.57 -4.06
CA GLY A 33 10.71 14.43 -4.81
C GLY A 33 10.27 13.26 -3.93
N LEU A 34 10.72 13.20 -2.67
CA LEU A 34 10.30 12.16 -1.72
C LEU A 34 9.10 12.59 -0.86
N GLU A 35 8.75 13.87 -0.79
CA GLU A 35 7.64 14.38 0.01
C GLU A 35 6.32 13.66 -0.31
N VAL A 36 6.05 13.47 -1.60
CA VAL A 36 4.81 12.84 -2.07
C VAL A 36 4.81 11.35 -1.76
N ALA A 37 5.96 10.68 -1.87
CA ALA A 37 6.10 9.27 -1.52
C ALA A 37 5.95 9.07 0.00
N VAL A 38 6.53 9.96 0.82
CA VAL A 38 6.35 9.97 2.28
C VAL A 38 4.88 10.13 2.66
N SER A 39 4.21 11.12 2.06
CA SER A 39 2.79 11.36 2.34
C SER A 39 1.93 10.15 1.97
N LEU A 40 2.19 9.52 0.82
CA LEU A 40 1.44 8.35 0.38
C LEU A 40 1.72 7.10 1.24
N LEU A 41 2.98 6.90 1.62
CA LEU A 41 3.44 5.71 2.34
C LEU A 41 3.54 5.92 3.85
N GLN A 42 2.95 6.98 4.40
CA GLN A 42 3.01 7.28 5.84
C GLN A 42 2.48 6.13 6.70
N CYS A 43 1.38 5.50 6.28
CA CYS A 43 0.78 4.37 7.01
C CYS A 43 1.68 3.13 6.97
N PRO A 44 2.10 2.64 5.77
CA PRO A 44 3.11 1.59 5.68
C PRO A 44 4.40 1.88 6.47
N LEU A 45 4.92 3.11 6.46
CA LEU A 45 6.11 3.51 7.21
C LEU A 45 5.90 3.38 8.72
N ARG A 46 4.77 3.87 9.25
CA ARG A 46 4.40 3.69 10.66
C ARG A 46 4.30 2.22 11.02
N GLY A 47 3.72 1.38 10.14
CA GLY A 47 3.66 -0.06 10.32
C GLY A 47 5.05 -0.70 10.44
N LEU A 48 5.99 -0.35 9.55
CA LEU A 48 7.37 -0.83 9.62
C LEU A 48 8.09 -0.42 10.91
N LEU A 49 7.98 0.86 11.29
CA LEU A 49 8.68 1.41 12.45
C LEU A 49 8.14 0.86 13.78
N THR A 50 6.85 0.52 13.84
CA THR A 50 6.21 -0.01 15.06
C THR A 50 6.10 -1.53 15.09
N GLY A 51 6.43 -2.22 13.98
CA GLY A 51 6.26 -3.67 13.84
C GLY A 51 4.79 -4.12 13.80
N LYS A 52 3.86 -3.19 13.60
CA LYS A 52 2.42 -3.43 13.62
C LYS A 52 1.90 -3.80 12.24
N LYS A 53 0.77 -4.52 12.20
CA LYS A 53 0.10 -4.85 10.94
C LYS A 53 -0.42 -3.61 10.24
N VAL A 54 -0.44 -3.64 8.91
CA VAL A 54 -1.06 -2.61 8.09
C VAL A 54 -2.24 -3.22 7.36
N TYR A 55 -3.40 -2.61 7.52
CA TYR A 55 -4.62 -3.01 6.87
C TYR A 55 -4.91 -2.10 5.68
N ALA A 56 -5.47 -2.67 4.62
CA ALA A 56 -5.81 -1.97 3.41
C ALA A 56 -7.20 -2.39 2.91
N VAL A 57 -7.94 -1.41 2.39
CA VAL A 57 -9.23 -1.66 1.71
C VAL A 57 -9.29 -0.93 0.36
N ASP A 58 -10.12 -1.46 -0.53
CA ASP A 58 -10.49 -0.78 -1.77
C ASP A 58 -11.57 0.29 -1.55
N LYS A 59 -11.99 0.92 -2.65
CA LYS A 59 -13.03 1.96 -2.63
C LYS A 59 -14.39 1.48 -2.11
N ASP A 60 -14.64 0.17 -2.13
CA ASP A 60 -15.89 -0.46 -1.70
C ASP A 60 -15.73 -1.04 -0.27
N ALA A 61 -14.68 -0.62 0.46
CA ALA A 61 -14.30 -1.10 1.79
C ALA A 61 -14.02 -2.62 1.85
N ARG A 62 -13.67 -3.25 0.73
CA ARG A 62 -13.30 -4.67 0.73
C ARG A 62 -11.83 -4.83 1.12
N PRO A 63 -11.51 -5.80 2.00
CA PRO A 63 -10.13 -6.05 2.43
C PRO A 63 -9.23 -6.42 1.25
N LEU A 64 -8.00 -5.92 1.26
CA LEU A 64 -6.94 -6.22 0.30
C LEU A 64 -5.84 -7.06 0.95
N GLY A 65 -5.45 -8.15 0.30
CA GLY A 65 -4.58 -9.16 0.91
C GLY A 65 -5.36 -10.16 1.77
N ASP A 66 -4.65 -10.92 2.60
CA ASP A 66 -5.27 -11.91 3.49
C ASP A 66 -5.88 -11.21 4.72
N GLY A 67 -7.20 -11.27 4.86
CA GLY A 67 -7.92 -10.57 5.92
C GLY A 67 -7.77 -9.04 5.89
N GLY A 68 -7.31 -8.46 4.78
CA GLY A 68 -7.05 -7.04 4.64
C GLY A 68 -5.64 -6.62 5.03
N VAL A 69 -4.77 -7.55 5.45
CA VAL A 69 -3.39 -7.24 5.84
C VAL A 69 -2.50 -7.17 4.61
N ILE A 70 -1.68 -6.11 4.54
CA ILE A 70 -0.64 -5.93 3.52
C ILE A 70 0.74 -5.88 4.15
N ASP A 71 1.78 -6.32 3.43
CA ASP A 71 3.18 -6.16 3.84
C ASP A 71 3.70 -4.79 3.36
N PRO A 72 4.13 -3.89 4.26
CA PRO A 72 4.77 -2.62 3.89
C PRO A 72 6.08 -2.77 3.08
N ARG A 73 6.68 -3.97 3.05
CA ARG A 73 7.85 -4.29 2.22
C ARG A 73 7.49 -4.60 0.77
N GLU A 74 6.21 -4.70 0.46
CA GLU A 74 5.72 -4.91 -0.90
C GLU A 74 5.16 -3.61 -1.50
N LEU A 75 4.86 -3.64 -2.80
CA LEU A 75 4.18 -2.53 -3.46
C LEU A 75 2.73 -2.45 -2.99
N LEU A 76 2.17 -1.23 -2.97
CA LEU A 76 0.77 -1.05 -2.61
C LEU A 76 -0.14 -1.77 -3.62
N PRO A 77 -1.21 -2.46 -3.19
CA PRO A 77 -2.16 -3.05 -4.13
C PRO A 77 -2.74 -2.01 -5.09
N ALA A 78 -2.86 -2.35 -6.38
CA ALA A 78 -3.29 -1.42 -7.42
C ALA A 78 -4.68 -0.79 -7.16
N ASN A 79 -5.54 -1.48 -6.41
CA ASN A 79 -6.89 -1.07 -6.08
C ASN A 79 -7.03 -0.48 -4.67
N VAL A 80 -5.92 -0.27 -3.94
CA VAL A 80 -5.96 0.34 -2.61
C VAL A 80 -6.58 1.73 -2.63
N HIS A 81 -7.41 2.00 -1.63
CA HIS A 81 -8.06 3.28 -1.43
C HIS A 81 -7.81 3.84 -0.03
N MET A 82 -7.79 2.98 0.98
CA MET A 82 -7.52 3.41 2.36
C MET A 82 -6.59 2.41 3.04
N VAL A 83 -5.74 2.91 3.93
CA VAL A 83 -4.81 2.12 4.73
C VAL A 83 -4.79 2.56 6.20
N VAL A 84 -4.63 1.62 7.13
CA VAL A 84 -4.53 1.92 8.57
C VAL A 84 -3.52 0.99 9.23
N VAL A 85 -2.75 1.50 10.20
CA VAL A 85 -1.90 0.66 11.05
C VAL A 85 -2.76 0.06 12.15
N GLU A 86 -2.45 -1.15 12.58
CA GLU A 86 -3.05 -1.78 13.75
C GLU A 86 -3.04 -0.82 14.96
N SER A 87 -4.20 -0.68 15.61
CA SER A 87 -4.42 0.29 16.70
C SER A 87 -4.27 1.77 16.30
N GLY A 88 -4.23 2.09 15.01
CA GLY A 88 -4.39 3.45 14.49
C GLY A 88 -5.87 3.85 14.49
N GLY A 89 -6.18 5.04 15.02
CA GLY A 89 -7.56 5.51 15.11
C GLY A 89 -8.16 5.94 13.77
N GLU A 90 -7.32 6.30 12.80
CA GLU A 90 -7.76 6.89 11.53
C GLU A 90 -7.18 6.17 10.32
N TRP A 91 -8.03 6.00 9.31
CA TRP A 91 -7.64 5.46 8.01
C TRP A 91 -7.07 6.57 7.12
N ASP A 92 -5.85 6.37 6.64
CA ASP A 92 -5.24 7.23 5.63
C ASP A 92 -5.87 6.97 4.28
N ARG A 93 -6.39 8.03 3.65
CA ARG A 93 -6.92 7.96 2.29
C ARG A 93 -5.80 8.08 1.28
N ILE A 94 -5.77 7.13 0.36
CA ILE A 94 -4.90 7.17 -0.80
C ILE A 94 -5.58 8.03 -1.87
N SER A 95 -4.90 9.09 -2.31
CA SER A 95 -5.39 9.95 -3.39
C SER A 95 -5.70 9.11 -4.64
N PRO A 96 -6.86 9.32 -5.30
CA PRO A 96 -7.20 8.58 -6.52
C PRO A 96 -6.19 8.81 -7.65
N PHE A 97 -5.52 9.97 -7.66
CA PHE A 97 -4.51 10.33 -8.65
C PHE A 97 -3.11 9.80 -8.34
N ALA A 98 -2.88 9.25 -7.14
CA ALA A 98 -1.56 8.78 -6.73
C ALA A 98 -0.99 7.70 -7.67
N ARG A 99 -1.87 6.92 -8.31
CA ARG A 99 -1.47 5.87 -9.27
C ARG A 99 -0.96 6.44 -10.58
N GLU A 100 -1.47 7.60 -10.99
CA GLU A 100 -1.05 8.28 -12.21
C GLU A 100 0.26 9.05 -11.97
N THR A 101 0.39 9.66 -10.78
CA THR A 101 1.56 10.47 -10.43
C THR A 101 2.76 9.63 -9.96
N LEU A 102 2.51 8.53 -9.23
CA LEU A 102 3.53 7.66 -8.65
C LEU A 102 3.23 6.17 -8.94
N PRO A 103 3.13 5.75 -10.22
CA PRO A 103 2.75 4.39 -10.59
C PRO A 103 3.70 3.32 -10.03
N HIS A 104 4.98 3.68 -9.84
CA HIS A 104 6.03 2.79 -9.35
C HIS A 104 5.91 2.44 -7.84
N LEU A 105 4.94 3.01 -7.12
CA LEU A 105 4.61 2.66 -5.73
C LEU A 105 3.50 1.61 -5.63
N PHE A 106 2.83 1.30 -6.74
CA PHE A 106 1.73 0.36 -6.79
C PHE A 106 2.13 -0.91 -7.55
N ALA A 107 1.58 -2.04 -7.10
CA ALA A 107 1.65 -3.28 -7.84
C ALA A 107 0.93 -3.12 -9.19
N PRO A 108 1.35 -3.82 -10.25
CA PRO A 108 0.57 -3.88 -11.48
C PRO A 108 -0.83 -4.38 -11.16
N ALA A 109 -1.86 -3.76 -11.72
CA ALA A 109 -3.23 -4.26 -11.59
C ALA A 109 -3.24 -5.70 -12.12
N GLU A 110 -3.55 -6.67 -11.26
CA GLU A 110 -3.63 -8.06 -11.68
C GLU A 110 -4.54 -8.15 -12.91
N ALA A 111 -3.96 -8.58 -14.04
CA ALA A 111 -4.76 -8.91 -15.20
C ALA A 111 -5.74 -10.00 -14.75
N LYS A 112 -7.04 -9.68 -14.76
CA LYS A 112 -8.11 -10.62 -14.41
C LYS A 112 -7.74 -12.02 -14.91
N PRO A 113 -7.81 -13.07 -14.08
CA PRO A 113 -7.56 -14.42 -14.57
C PRO A 113 -8.51 -14.65 -15.74
N ALA A 114 -7.94 -14.92 -16.92
CA ALA A 114 -8.70 -15.24 -18.10
C ALA A 114 -9.68 -16.35 -17.70
N LYS A 115 -10.99 -16.07 -17.77
CA LYS A 115 -12.02 -17.08 -17.59
C LYS A 115 -11.64 -18.23 -18.52
N LYS A 116 -11.18 -19.35 -17.96
CA LYS A 116 -11.04 -20.58 -18.75
C LYS A 116 -12.40 -20.81 -19.41
N PRO A 117 -12.49 -20.94 -20.74
CA PRO A 117 -13.75 -21.26 -21.37
C PRO A 117 -14.23 -22.58 -20.76
N SER A 118 -15.34 -22.51 -20.04
CA SER A 118 -16.04 -23.67 -19.53
C SER A 118 -16.46 -24.48 -20.76
N HIS A 119 -15.72 -25.53 -21.08
CA HIS A 119 -16.15 -26.53 -22.05
C HIS A 119 -17.37 -27.24 -21.47
N PHE A 120 -18.55 -26.67 -21.74
CA PHE A 120 -19.81 -27.38 -21.65
C PHE A 120 -19.73 -28.56 -22.63
N LYS A 121 -19.58 -29.77 -22.09
CA LYS A 121 -19.76 -31.01 -22.84
C LYS A 121 -21.22 -31.06 -23.29
N THR A 122 -21.42 -31.06 -24.61
CA THR A 122 -22.69 -31.36 -25.26
C THR A 122 -22.98 -32.84 -25.08
N GLU A 123 -23.92 -33.20 -24.19
CA GLU A 123 -24.51 -34.52 -24.18
C GLU A 123 -25.67 -34.56 -25.18
N ARG A 124 -25.43 -35.21 -26.32
CA ARG A 124 -26.49 -35.80 -27.16
C ARG A 124 -26.45 -37.30 -26.96
N ALA A 125 -27.51 -37.86 -26.41
CA ALA A 125 -27.94 -39.25 -26.59
C ALA A 125 -29.47 -39.22 -26.49
N ARG A 126 -30.17 -39.23 -27.64
CA ARG A 126 -30.81 -40.39 -28.27
C ARG A 126 -31.95 -40.96 -27.44
#